data_AF-A0AAD3D9U2-F1
#
_entry.id   AF-A0AAD3D9U2-F1
#
_cell.length_a   1.000
_cell.length_b   1.000
_cell.length_c   1.000
_cell.angle_alpha   90.00
_cell.angle_beta   90.00
_cell.angle_gamma   90.00
#
_symmetry.space_group_name_H-M   'P 1'
#
loop_
_entity.id
_entity.type
_entity.pdbx_description
1 polymer ?
#
loop_
_entity_poly.entity_id
_entity_poly.type
_entity_poly.pdbx_seq_one_letter_code
_entity_poly.pdbx_strand_id
1 'polypeptide(L)'
;MSPQFAGVASALVNNNYANKGIDIKFLPTCPVGHEQANVRKYQDANPSSVTMGTVEQNIFTPTLAADPTLKTTAVASMFSKSPLCIASLKDPQSESLKIGAHEDTVELMKRIFPSHEVVASPRATKNTDLLSNNDGISAIQAYTTTEVPALRRVLKEDPVVTTLEGLNGTKLGYSQLIFTADECLKGDQRAVVQAFCEATFEGWANAIRNPEEAMQMVNEAKKMLGLDDESNDHWHPSSEFDLEMLKSCDDFVKGTYEGDRYGVINADRWNEANTWLMKGKVSKDFGFDREVWQPPKNLLPGNNLARTILDDAKNSATFFEQTYGRKPSLAVITVGDLKRYQHGERRLQIYSNTSSSWFSKTSTGAANGFDVEEINLDSSTTTDELLSQIYALRDVDGIQLMWPLPDHIDTARVYSAIDVAKDVDGIHYIGQMEIGNKDAYPPVTPAAALALMDQHGVDVSGKRVLVIGRSPIVGSPIAHMVREKGGAVTVAHSGVNEDDLKTLVGEADVVITCVGEPGLVKAEWIKGADVVNVGTTFVEELDSLVSDVEGDIGKYASRYSPVPGGIGPLSAPMLFKNVAKAAWDQMK
;
A
#
# COMPACT_ATOMS: atom_id res chain seq x y z
N MET A 1 -2.94 -15.34 20.45
CA MET A 1 -2.82 -14.76 19.08
C MET A 1 -3.19 -13.28 19.15
N SER A 2 -2.32 -12.34 18.75
CA SER A 2 -2.55 -10.87 18.78
C SER A 2 -3.37 -10.37 17.57
N PRO A 3 -3.90 -9.12 17.53
CA PRO A 3 -4.60 -8.57 16.35
C PRO A 3 -3.71 -8.53 15.11
N GLN A 4 -2.39 -8.45 15.32
CA GLN A 4 -1.38 -8.55 14.27
C GLN A 4 -1.40 -9.89 13.52
N PHE A 5 -2.13 -10.89 14.01
CA PHE A 5 -2.31 -12.20 13.36
C PHE A 5 -3.72 -12.41 12.81
N ALA A 6 -4.50 -11.35 12.65
CA ALA A 6 -5.88 -11.46 12.18
C ALA A 6 -6.02 -12.20 10.85
N GLY A 7 -5.09 -12.03 9.90
CA GLY A 7 -5.11 -12.82 8.67
C GLY A 7 -4.92 -14.32 8.89
N VAL A 8 -4.02 -14.72 9.81
CA VAL A 8 -3.85 -16.14 10.18
C VAL A 8 -5.08 -16.67 10.90
N ALA A 9 -5.63 -15.89 11.84
CA ALA A 9 -6.85 -16.26 12.58
C ALA A 9 -8.04 -16.45 11.63
N SER A 10 -8.24 -15.51 10.71
CA SER A 10 -9.31 -15.57 9.71
C SER A 10 -9.13 -16.77 8.78
N ALA A 11 -7.91 -17.01 8.29
CA ALA A 11 -7.61 -18.16 7.45
C ALA A 11 -7.81 -19.51 8.18
N LEU A 12 -7.53 -19.55 9.50
CA LEU A 12 -7.74 -20.72 10.33
C LEU A 12 -9.23 -21.00 10.54
N VAL A 13 -9.98 -20.01 11.04
CA VAL A 13 -11.41 -20.14 11.38
C VAL A 13 -12.24 -20.44 10.12
N ASN A 14 -11.91 -19.83 8.99
CA ASN A 14 -12.58 -20.07 7.71
C ASN A 14 -12.14 -21.34 6.97
N ASN A 15 -11.25 -22.14 7.58
CA ASN A 15 -10.69 -23.36 6.97
C ASN A 15 -9.93 -23.15 5.66
N ASN A 16 -9.43 -21.94 5.37
CA ASN A 16 -8.70 -21.63 4.13
C ASN A 16 -7.49 -22.55 3.94
N TYR A 17 -6.77 -22.85 5.02
CA TYR A 17 -5.63 -23.77 4.98
C TYR A 17 -6.05 -25.20 4.63
N ALA A 18 -7.09 -25.73 5.29
CA ALA A 18 -7.59 -27.07 5.04
C ALA A 18 -8.15 -27.21 3.61
N ASN A 19 -8.85 -26.18 3.10
CA ASN A 19 -9.34 -26.13 1.73
C ASN A 19 -8.21 -26.17 0.69
N LYS A 20 -7.02 -25.69 1.05
CA LYS A 20 -5.80 -25.80 0.25
C LYS A 20 -4.97 -27.05 0.56
N GLY A 21 -5.52 -28.01 1.31
CA GLY A 21 -4.87 -29.28 1.64
C GLY A 21 -3.75 -29.17 2.68
N ILE A 22 -3.73 -28.10 3.48
CA ILE A 22 -2.71 -27.86 4.50
C ILE A 22 -3.25 -28.28 5.87
N ASP A 23 -2.55 -29.22 6.51
CA ASP A 23 -2.74 -29.56 7.92
C ASP A 23 -1.83 -28.67 8.78
N ILE A 24 -2.43 -27.74 9.54
CA ILE A 24 -1.67 -26.87 10.44
C ILE A 24 -1.64 -27.47 11.84
N LYS A 25 -0.42 -27.68 12.35
CA LYS A 25 -0.18 -28.07 13.73
C LYS A 25 0.49 -26.92 14.49
N PHE A 26 -0.23 -26.40 15.48
CA PHE A 26 0.31 -25.39 16.38
C PHE A 26 1.12 -26.06 17.49
N LEU A 27 2.30 -25.51 17.74
CA LEU A 27 3.11 -25.95 18.88
C LEU A 27 2.56 -25.30 20.16
N PRO A 28 2.58 -26.03 21.29
CA PRO A 28 2.12 -25.48 22.57
C PRO A 28 2.98 -24.28 22.97
N THR A 29 2.37 -23.34 23.71
CA THR A 29 3.11 -22.24 24.34
C THR A 29 4.21 -22.79 25.24
N CYS A 30 5.35 -22.10 25.27
CA CYS A 30 6.46 -22.41 26.15
C CYS A 30 6.98 -21.13 26.79
N PRO A 31 7.72 -21.22 27.92
CA PRO A 31 8.30 -20.03 28.54
C PRO A 31 9.23 -19.29 27.57
N VAL A 32 9.33 -17.97 27.76
CA VAL A 32 10.20 -17.09 26.96
C VAL A 32 11.62 -17.66 26.88
N GLY A 33 12.18 -17.67 25.67
CA GLY A 33 13.53 -18.18 25.38
C GLY A 33 13.60 -19.68 25.06
N HIS A 34 12.50 -20.43 25.22
CA HIS A 34 12.44 -21.86 24.92
C HIS A 34 11.75 -22.19 23.57
N GLU A 35 11.24 -21.19 22.86
CA GLU A 35 10.50 -21.34 21.60
C GLU A 35 11.33 -22.08 20.56
N GLN A 36 12.61 -21.72 20.44
CA GLN A 36 13.56 -22.34 19.51
C GLN A 36 13.76 -23.83 19.80
N ALA A 37 13.93 -24.19 21.06
CA ALA A 37 14.12 -25.59 21.47
C ALA A 37 12.87 -26.43 21.22
N ASN A 38 11.68 -25.86 21.43
CA ASN A 38 10.40 -26.53 21.18
C ASN A 38 10.18 -26.77 19.68
N VAL A 39 10.44 -25.75 18.85
CA VAL A 39 10.41 -25.84 17.38
C VAL A 39 11.35 -26.93 16.88
N ARG A 40 12.59 -26.97 17.38
CA ARG A 40 13.59 -27.98 16.99
C ARG A 40 13.15 -29.39 17.34
N LYS A 41 12.68 -29.60 18.58
CA LYS A 41 12.19 -30.92 19.03
C LYS A 41 11.08 -31.44 18.12
N TYR A 42 10.19 -30.55 17.68
CA TYR A 42 9.12 -30.92 16.77
C TYR A 42 9.64 -31.24 15.36
N GLN A 43 10.56 -30.44 14.82
CA GLN A 43 11.19 -30.66 13.52
C GLN A 43 11.93 -32.00 13.44
N ASP A 44 12.75 -32.30 14.45
CA ASP A 44 13.50 -33.56 14.51
C ASP A 44 12.57 -34.79 14.55
N ALA A 45 11.38 -34.64 15.13
CA ALA A 45 10.35 -35.67 15.15
C ALA A 45 9.49 -35.74 13.87
N ASN A 46 9.45 -34.67 13.06
CA ASN A 46 8.58 -34.53 11.89
C ASN A 46 9.36 -34.03 10.65
N PRO A 47 10.33 -34.79 10.13
CA PRO A 47 11.24 -34.32 9.08
C PRO A 47 10.57 -34.07 7.71
N SER A 48 9.35 -34.57 7.49
CA SER A 48 8.56 -34.33 6.28
C SER A 48 7.63 -33.11 6.39
N SER A 49 7.56 -32.44 7.54
CA SER A 49 6.69 -31.29 7.76
C SER A 49 7.38 -29.96 7.41
N VAL A 50 6.62 -29.01 6.88
CA VAL A 50 7.07 -27.62 6.75
C VAL A 50 6.78 -26.92 8.07
N THR A 51 7.84 -26.49 8.77
CA THR A 51 7.69 -25.76 10.03
C THR A 51 7.77 -24.27 9.78
N MET A 52 6.71 -23.54 10.13
CA MET A 52 6.60 -22.10 9.92
C MET A 52 6.78 -21.35 11.23
N GLY A 53 7.77 -20.47 11.31
CA GLY A 53 7.91 -19.52 12.41
C GLY A 53 7.16 -18.23 12.11
N THR A 54 6.32 -17.77 13.05
CA THR A 54 5.84 -16.37 13.05
C THR A 54 6.66 -15.56 14.03
N VAL A 55 7.38 -14.57 13.54
CA VAL A 55 8.35 -13.81 14.35
C VAL A 55 8.27 -12.32 14.07
N GLU A 56 8.60 -11.57 15.12
CA GLU A 56 8.96 -10.17 15.04
C GLU A 56 10.22 -10.02 14.17
N GLN A 57 10.12 -9.21 13.11
CA GLN A 57 11.09 -9.13 12.00
C GLN A 57 12.53 -8.87 12.44
N ASN A 58 12.71 -8.18 13.57
CA ASN A 58 14.01 -7.72 14.05
C ASN A 58 14.73 -8.71 14.98
N ILE A 59 14.03 -9.76 15.44
CA ILE A 59 14.57 -10.80 16.33
C ILE A 59 15.13 -11.97 15.53
N PHE A 60 14.65 -12.13 14.29
CA PHE A 60 14.85 -13.35 13.53
C PHE A 60 16.28 -13.51 13.00
N THR A 61 16.87 -12.48 12.39
CA THR A 61 18.25 -12.54 11.88
C THR A 61 19.29 -12.77 13.00
N PRO A 62 19.22 -12.06 14.15
CA PRO A 62 20.05 -12.41 15.31
C PRO A 62 19.85 -13.85 15.79
N THR A 63 18.61 -14.36 15.76
CA THR A 63 18.27 -15.74 16.15
C THR A 63 18.92 -16.78 15.23
N LEU A 64 18.77 -16.64 13.91
CA LEU A 64 19.44 -17.54 12.96
C LEU A 64 20.97 -17.46 13.05
N ALA A 65 21.51 -16.27 13.26
CA ALA A 65 22.95 -16.09 13.42
C ALA A 65 23.49 -16.72 14.72
N ALA A 66 22.70 -16.68 15.80
CA ALA A 66 23.08 -17.25 17.09
C ALA A 66 23.02 -18.78 17.09
N ASP A 67 22.13 -19.38 16.29
CA ASP A 67 22.02 -20.83 16.17
C ASP A 67 21.90 -21.30 14.70
N PRO A 68 23.02 -21.56 14.01
CA PRO A 68 23.03 -22.05 12.64
C PRO A 68 22.47 -23.48 12.50
N THR A 69 22.05 -24.13 13.59
CA THR A 69 21.48 -25.48 13.58
C THR A 69 19.94 -25.51 13.50
N LEU A 70 19.28 -24.34 13.57
CA LEU A 70 17.83 -24.22 13.37
C LEU A 70 17.45 -24.54 11.91
N LYS A 71 16.67 -25.61 11.71
CA LYS A 71 16.20 -26.07 10.38
C LYS A 71 14.85 -25.45 10.01
N THR A 72 14.73 -24.14 10.12
CA THR A 72 13.48 -23.46 9.75
C THR A 72 13.28 -23.52 8.24
N THR A 73 12.30 -24.31 7.81
CA THR A 73 11.96 -24.53 6.39
C THR A 73 11.03 -23.46 5.82
N ALA A 74 10.60 -22.51 6.65
CA ALA A 74 9.61 -21.50 6.33
C ALA A 74 9.49 -20.48 7.49
N VAL A 75 9.46 -19.18 7.22
CA VAL A 75 9.24 -18.13 8.25
C VAL A 75 8.25 -17.14 7.70
N ALA A 76 7.00 -17.13 8.16
CA ALA A 76 6.02 -16.11 7.80
C ALA A 76 6.12 -14.95 8.81
N SER A 77 6.65 -13.81 8.39
CA SER A 77 6.49 -12.58 9.17
C SER A 77 5.37 -11.75 8.58
N MET A 78 4.87 -10.70 9.25
CA MET A 78 3.90 -9.79 8.64
C MET A 78 4.30 -8.30 8.83
N PHE A 79 3.88 -7.40 7.93
CA PHE A 79 4.05 -5.92 7.87
C PHE A 79 5.25 -5.32 7.09
N SER A 80 4.99 -4.35 6.17
CA SER A 80 6.02 -3.60 5.40
C SER A 80 6.69 -2.44 6.16
N LYS A 81 6.17 -2.14 7.35
CA LYS A 81 6.76 -1.23 8.32
C LYS A 81 6.73 -1.93 9.66
N SER A 82 7.89 -2.04 10.27
CA SER A 82 8.05 -2.39 11.67
C SER A 82 7.36 -1.25 12.41
N PRO A 83 6.28 -1.50 13.14
CA PRO A 83 5.68 -0.50 14.01
C PRO A 83 6.61 -0.19 15.18
N LEU A 84 7.87 -0.62 15.14
CA LEU A 84 8.78 -0.56 16.26
C LEU A 84 9.29 0.86 16.46
N CYS A 85 9.07 1.33 17.67
CA CYS A 85 9.47 2.62 18.15
C CYS A 85 10.07 2.47 19.55
N ILE A 86 10.67 3.55 20.02
CA ILE A 86 10.75 3.81 21.45
C ILE A 86 9.54 4.65 21.86
N ALA A 87 8.85 4.21 22.90
CA ALA A 87 7.88 5.02 23.63
C ALA A 87 8.51 5.46 24.96
N SER A 88 8.43 6.74 25.28
CA SER A 88 8.95 7.31 26.53
C SER A 88 8.01 8.34 27.12
N LEU A 89 8.09 8.52 28.45
CA LEU A 89 7.35 9.57 29.16
C LEU A 89 8.08 10.92 29.13
N LYS A 90 9.32 10.95 28.66
CA LYS A 90 10.19 12.12 28.53
C LYS A 90 10.83 12.17 27.14
N ASP A 91 11.30 13.34 26.71
CA ASP A 91 11.94 13.52 25.40
C ASP A 91 13.30 12.77 25.33
N PRO A 92 13.44 11.76 24.43
CA PRO A 92 14.65 10.94 24.28
C PRO A 92 15.87 11.70 23.77
N GLN A 93 15.72 12.90 23.19
CA GLN A 93 16.85 13.69 22.66
C GLN A 93 17.47 14.65 23.68
N SER A 94 16.86 14.82 24.86
CA SER A 94 17.30 15.79 25.88
C SER A 94 17.99 15.17 27.10
N GLU A 95 17.88 13.86 27.31
CA GLU A 95 18.47 13.14 28.47
C GLU A 95 18.96 11.73 28.09
N SER A 96 19.91 11.18 28.85
CA SER A 96 20.29 9.76 28.78
C SER A 96 19.16 8.91 29.34
N LEU A 97 18.53 8.09 28.51
CA LEU A 97 17.45 7.18 28.91
C LEU A 97 17.97 5.79 29.31
N LYS A 98 17.18 5.12 30.14
CA LYS A 98 17.26 3.68 30.38
C LYS A 98 16.10 3.00 29.65
N ILE A 99 16.44 2.31 28.56
CA ILE A 99 15.50 1.72 27.62
C ILE A 99 15.29 0.24 27.98
N GLY A 100 14.05 -0.12 28.34
CA GLY A 100 13.61 -1.50 28.43
C GLY A 100 13.37 -2.08 27.04
N ALA A 101 14.12 -3.12 26.67
CA ALA A 101 14.00 -3.83 25.41
C ALA A 101 13.70 -5.31 25.66
N HIS A 102 13.17 -6.00 24.66
CA HIS A 102 13.04 -7.45 24.76
C HIS A 102 14.43 -8.11 24.92
N GLU A 103 14.49 -9.20 25.68
CA GLU A 103 15.74 -9.92 25.96
C GLU A 103 16.55 -10.24 24.69
N ASP A 104 15.85 -10.61 23.62
CA ASP A 104 16.39 -10.98 22.30
C ASP A 104 16.76 -9.77 21.41
N THR A 105 16.39 -8.54 21.80
CA THR A 105 16.67 -7.31 21.04
C THR A 105 17.62 -6.34 21.75
N VAL A 106 18.06 -6.62 22.98
CA VAL A 106 18.94 -5.72 23.75
C VAL A 106 20.18 -5.30 22.94
N GLU A 107 20.87 -6.25 22.31
CA GLU A 107 22.08 -5.96 21.53
C GLU A 107 21.79 -5.17 20.25
N LEU A 108 20.61 -5.35 19.65
CA LEU A 108 20.14 -4.52 18.55
C LEU A 108 19.90 -3.08 19.04
N MET A 109 19.15 -2.93 20.13
CA MET A 109 18.78 -1.64 20.68
C MET A 109 20.01 -0.84 21.16
N LYS A 110 21.04 -1.49 21.70
CA LYS A 110 22.34 -0.84 22.02
C LYS A 110 23.04 -0.27 20.78
N ARG A 111 22.87 -0.89 19.60
CA ARG A 111 23.46 -0.36 18.35
C ARG A 111 22.70 0.85 17.85
N ILE A 112 21.38 0.84 18.01
CA ILE A 112 20.51 1.96 17.60
C ILE A 112 20.71 3.15 18.56
N PHE A 113 20.85 2.88 19.86
CA PHE A 113 21.00 3.88 20.92
C PHE A 113 22.33 3.72 21.68
N PRO A 114 23.48 4.00 21.04
CA PRO A 114 24.80 3.76 21.64
C PRO A 114 25.11 4.67 22.84
N SER A 115 24.38 5.77 22.99
CA SER A 115 24.51 6.74 24.07
C SER A 115 23.59 6.49 25.27
N HIS A 116 22.74 5.44 25.22
CA HIS A 116 21.70 5.17 26.20
C HIS A 116 21.94 3.83 26.90
N GLU A 117 21.42 3.67 28.12
CA GLU A 117 21.44 2.38 28.81
C GLU A 117 20.30 1.51 28.27
N VAL A 118 20.59 0.31 27.79
CA VAL A 118 19.57 -0.63 27.29
C VAL A 118 19.59 -1.88 28.16
N VAL A 119 18.44 -2.20 28.76
CA VAL A 119 18.25 -3.34 29.65
C VAL A 119 17.17 -4.27 29.14
N ALA A 120 17.30 -5.55 29.47
CA ALA A 120 16.25 -6.54 29.19
C ALA A 120 15.02 -6.28 30.07
N SER A 121 13.84 -6.36 29.47
CA SER A 121 12.54 -6.34 30.14
C SER A 121 11.67 -7.48 29.57
N PRO A 122 10.96 -8.24 30.43
CA PRO A 122 10.03 -9.28 29.97
C PRO A 122 8.96 -8.74 29.02
N ARG A 123 8.59 -9.54 28.01
CA ARG A 123 7.59 -9.15 27.00
C ARG A 123 6.29 -8.61 27.57
N ALA A 124 5.78 -9.25 28.63
CA ALA A 124 4.46 -9.00 29.21
C ALA A 124 4.42 -7.92 30.30
N THR A 125 5.56 -7.25 30.59
CA THR A 125 5.63 -6.26 31.68
C THR A 125 6.11 -4.89 31.23
N LYS A 126 6.47 -4.69 29.95
CA LYS A 126 7.14 -3.46 29.50
C LYS A 126 6.36 -2.20 29.79
N ASN A 127 5.04 -2.22 29.55
CA ASN A 127 4.20 -1.05 29.83
C ASN A 127 4.15 -0.75 31.33
N THR A 128 3.99 -1.80 32.15
CA THR A 128 3.98 -1.67 33.62
C THR A 128 5.34 -1.23 34.15
N ASP A 129 6.44 -1.73 33.59
CA ASP A 129 7.81 -1.38 33.95
C ASP A 129 8.07 0.11 33.68
N LEU A 130 7.63 0.63 32.53
CA LEU A 130 7.71 2.06 32.21
C LEU A 130 6.89 2.91 33.19
N LEU A 131 5.63 2.53 33.42
CA LEU A 131 4.68 3.31 34.23
C LEU A 131 5.04 3.34 35.72
N SER A 132 5.55 2.22 36.24
CA SER A 132 6.02 2.11 37.62
C SER A 132 7.44 2.64 37.82
N ASN A 133 8.13 3.03 36.74
CA ASN A 133 9.55 3.37 36.72
C ASN A 133 10.39 2.24 37.34
N ASN A 134 10.03 0.99 37.05
CA ASN A 134 10.69 -0.19 37.58
C ASN A 134 12.16 -0.18 37.17
N ASP A 135 13.05 -0.36 38.14
CA ASP A 135 14.51 -0.27 37.96
C ASP A 135 15.02 0.99 37.23
N GLY A 136 14.25 2.09 37.25
CA GLY A 136 14.59 3.35 36.60
C GLY A 136 14.37 3.37 35.08
N ILE A 137 13.57 2.46 34.53
CA ILE A 137 13.21 2.43 33.10
C ILE A 137 12.41 3.69 32.74
N SER A 138 12.95 4.48 31.81
CA SER A 138 12.36 5.76 31.37
C SER A 138 11.84 5.73 29.92
N ALA A 139 12.11 4.64 29.21
CA ALA A 139 11.66 4.41 27.84
C ALA A 139 11.56 2.90 27.57
N ILE A 140 10.71 2.49 26.64
CA ILE A 140 10.57 1.08 26.24
C ILE A 140 10.52 0.91 24.73
N GLN A 141 10.99 -0.25 24.28
CA GLN A 141 10.69 -0.77 22.96
C GLN A 141 9.20 -1.11 22.87
N ALA A 142 8.49 -0.46 21.95
CA ALA A 142 7.05 -0.59 21.78
C ALA A 142 6.67 -0.71 20.29
N TYR A 143 5.51 -1.30 20.01
CA TYR A 143 4.90 -1.21 18.68
C TYR A 143 3.84 -0.11 18.66
N THR A 144 3.86 0.70 17.59
CA THR A 144 2.91 1.79 17.35
C THR A 144 1.47 1.30 17.12
N THR A 145 1.30 0.04 16.70
CA THR A 145 -0.02 -0.59 16.52
C THR A 145 -0.59 -1.19 17.78
N THR A 146 0.25 -1.47 18.79
CA THR A 146 -0.15 -2.27 19.95
C THR A 146 0.12 -1.60 21.29
N GLU A 147 1.37 -1.48 21.69
CA GLU A 147 1.72 -0.95 23.01
C GLU A 147 1.53 0.57 23.12
N VAL A 148 1.75 1.33 22.03
CA VAL A 148 1.58 2.79 22.07
C VAL A 148 0.11 3.20 22.31
N PRO A 149 -0.90 2.65 21.60
CA PRO A 149 -2.30 2.92 21.92
C PRO A 149 -2.69 2.51 23.34
N ALA A 150 -2.16 1.41 23.85
CA ALA A 150 -2.38 0.99 25.24
C ALA A 150 -1.83 2.04 26.23
N LEU A 151 -0.57 2.47 26.04
CA LEU A 151 0.06 3.50 26.85
C LEU A 151 -0.71 4.82 26.84
N ARG A 152 -1.13 5.30 25.66
CA ARG A 152 -1.93 6.52 25.52
C ARG A 152 -3.19 6.49 26.38
N ARG A 153 -3.91 5.37 26.36
CA ARG A 153 -5.13 5.22 27.17
C ARG A 153 -4.83 5.22 28.67
N VAL A 154 -3.77 4.54 29.09
CA VAL A 154 -3.38 4.48 30.50
C VAL A 154 -2.91 5.84 31.01
N LEU A 155 -2.10 6.56 30.20
CA LEU A 155 -1.56 7.88 30.54
C LEU A 155 -2.59 9.00 30.42
N LYS A 156 -3.60 8.84 29.56
CA LYS A 156 -4.52 9.89 29.09
C LYS A 156 -3.81 11.07 28.40
N GLU A 157 -2.59 10.83 27.92
CA GLU A 157 -1.72 11.77 27.20
C GLU A 157 -0.91 10.99 26.15
N ASP A 158 -0.36 11.69 25.16
CA ASP A 158 0.49 11.08 24.13
C ASP A 158 1.92 10.86 24.64
N PRO A 159 2.42 9.60 24.68
CA PRO A 159 3.83 9.37 24.96
C PRO A 159 4.69 9.90 23.82
N VAL A 160 5.95 10.21 24.12
CA VAL A 160 6.93 10.56 23.08
C VAL A 160 7.30 9.28 22.33
N VAL A 161 7.03 9.26 21.02
CA VAL A 161 7.22 8.09 20.16
C VAL A 161 8.29 8.39 19.11
N THR A 162 9.36 7.59 19.09
CA THR A 162 10.45 7.71 18.12
C THR A 162 10.55 6.44 17.27
N THR A 163 10.35 6.56 15.96
CA THR A 163 10.48 5.43 15.02
C THR A 163 11.94 4.99 14.89
N LEU A 164 12.18 3.68 14.81
CA LEU A 164 13.54 3.14 14.73
C LEU A 164 14.14 3.14 13.30
N GLU A 165 13.33 3.00 12.25
CA GLU A 165 13.81 3.01 10.86
C GLU A 165 14.50 4.34 10.52
N GLY A 166 15.69 4.28 9.91
CA GLY A 166 16.47 5.45 9.52
C GLY A 166 17.26 6.11 10.66
N LEU A 167 16.86 5.94 11.91
CA LEU A 167 17.55 6.48 13.08
C LEU A 167 18.96 5.88 13.19
N ASN A 168 20.00 6.71 13.23
CA ASN A 168 21.41 6.27 13.25
C ASN A 168 21.76 5.28 12.13
N GLY A 169 21.15 5.45 10.95
CA GLY A 169 21.37 4.58 9.79
C GLY A 169 20.75 3.19 9.93
N THR A 170 19.85 2.99 10.90
CA THR A 170 19.12 1.73 11.11
C THR A 170 18.32 1.36 9.87
N LYS A 171 18.40 0.08 9.51
CA LYS A 171 17.62 -0.56 8.45
C LYS A 171 16.88 -1.74 9.06
N LEU A 172 15.56 -1.66 9.10
CA LEU A 172 14.70 -2.71 9.60
C LEU A 172 14.26 -3.61 8.44
N GLY A 173 14.27 -4.91 8.69
CA GLY A 173 13.77 -5.88 7.73
C GLY A 173 12.25 -5.85 7.77
N TYR A 174 11.60 -5.87 6.61
CA TYR A 174 10.16 -5.94 6.53
C TYR A 174 9.76 -7.18 5.79
N SER A 175 8.87 -7.97 6.38
CA SER A 175 8.50 -9.25 5.80
C SER A 175 7.07 -9.68 5.94
N GLN A 176 6.47 -10.07 4.80
CA GLN A 176 5.29 -10.90 4.56
C GLN A 176 5.65 -12.09 3.63
N LEU A 177 6.84 -12.66 3.80
CA LEU A 177 7.27 -13.87 3.11
C LEU A 177 7.36 -15.00 4.09
N ILE A 178 7.14 -16.21 3.58
CA ILE A 178 7.68 -17.45 4.12
C ILE A 178 9.10 -17.65 3.62
N PHE A 179 10.03 -17.72 4.54
CA PHE A 179 11.43 -17.92 4.20
C PHE A 179 12.00 -19.30 4.56
N THR A 180 12.72 -19.92 3.63
CA THR A 180 13.42 -21.20 3.83
C THR A 180 14.88 -21.12 3.41
N ALA A 181 15.71 -22.04 3.90
CA ALA A 181 16.94 -22.40 3.22
C ALA A 181 16.59 -23.15 1.91
N ASP A 182 17.27 -22.82 0.81
CA ASP A 182 17.06 -23.36 -0.54
C ASP A 182 17.12 -24.91 -0.55
N GLU A 183 18.04 -25.47 0.23
CA GLU A 183 18.22 -26.92 0.36
C GLU A 183 17.02 -27.66 0.99
N CYS A 184 16.12 -26.93 1.65
CA CYS A 184 15.04 -27.46 2.48
C CYS A 184 13.68 -27.57 1.79
N LEU A 185 13.46 -27.00 0.60
CA LEU A 185 12.19 -27.12 -0.14
C LEU A 185 12.37 -27.91 -1.44
N LYS A 186 12.17 -29.22 -1.37
CA LYS A 186 12.18 -30.10 -2.56
C LYS A 186 10.78 -30.65 -2.84
N GLY A 187 10.36 -30.64 -4.10
CA GLY A 187 9.07 -31.20 -4.53
C GLY A 187 7.87 -30.47 -3.91
N ASP A 188 6.94 -31.23 -3.33
CA ASP A 188 5.63 -30.76 -2.86
C ASP A 188 5.68 -29.70 -1.73
N GLN A 189 6.81 -29.56 -1.04
CA GLN A 189 6.98 -28.60 0.05
C GLN A 189 6.83 -27.14 -0.41
N ARG A 190 7.25 -26.83 -1.65
CA ARG A 190 7.06 -25.49 -2.23
C ARG A 190 5.58 -25.17 -2.45
N ALA A 191 4.80 -26.14 -2.91
CA ALA A 191 3.37 -25.97 -3.11
C ALA A 191 2.65 -25.71 -1.78
N VAL A 192 3.06 -26.39 -0.70
CA VAL A 192 2.52 -26.17 0.66
C VAL A 192 2.81 -24.75 1.16
N VAL A 193 4.03 -24.25 0.97
CA VAL A 193 4.41 -22.88 1.36
C VAL A 193 3.60 -21.83 0.59
N GLN A 194 3.49 -21.98 -0.72
CA GLN A 194 2.68 -21.09 -1.54
C GLN A 194 1.22 -21.09 -1.10
N ALA A 195 0.65 -22.28 -0.90
CA ALA A 195 -0.73 -22.44 -0.47
C ALA A 195 -0.97 -21.80 0.91
N PHE A 196 -0.02 -21.87 1.84
CA PHE A 196 -0.11 -21.18 3.14
C PHE A 196 -0.14 -19.67 2.96
N CYS A 197 0.78 -19.11 2.16
CA CYS A 197 0.81 -17.67 1.90
C CYS A 197 -0.53 -17.20 1.31
N GLU A 198 -1.03 -17.89 0.29
CA GLU A 198 -2.32 -17.58 -0.33
C GLU A 198 -3.47 -17.60 0.68
N ALA A 199 -3.57 -18.65 1.51
CA ALA A 199 -4.59 -18.73 2.56
C ALA A 199 -4.47 -17.60 3.58
N THR A 200 -3.25 -17.26 4.00
CA THR A 200 -2.99 -16.19 4.96
C THR A 200 -3.38 -14.82 4.39
N PHE A 201 -3.05 -14.56 3.12
CA PHE A 201 -3.43 -13.31 2.45
C PHE A 201 -4.93 -13.22 2.22
N GLU A 202 -5.58 -14.33 1.89
CA GLU A 202 -7.04 -14.39 1.83
C GLU A 202 -7.66 -14.05 3.19
N GLY A 203 -7.11 -14.60 4.28
CA GLY A 203 -7.52 -14.25 5.63
C GLY A 203 -7.30 -12.77 5.96
N TRP A 204 -6.20 -12.16 5.50
CA TRP A 204 -5.99 -10.71 5.67
C TRP A 204 -6.92 -9.87 4.83
N ALA A 205 -7.22 -10.29 3.60
CA ALA A 205 -8.22 -9.63 2.78
C ALA A 205 -9.56 -9.63 3.53
N ASN A 206 -9.96 -10.78 4.08
CA ASN A 206 -11.17 -10.86 4.91
C ASN A 206 -11.09 -9.97 6.15
N ALA A 207 -9.94 -9.92 6.83
CA ALA A 207 -9.75 -9.07 8.02
C ALA A 207 -9.90 -7.58 7.72
N ILE A 208 -9.24 -7.12 6.66
CA ILE A 208 -9.35 -5.76 6.14
C ILE A 208 -10.79 -5.42 5.75
N ARG A 209 -11.50 -6.37 5.16
CA ARG A 209 -12.88 -6.17 4.73
C ARG A 209 -13.82 -6.01 5.93
N ASN A 210 -13.69 -6.87 6.94
CA ASN A 210 -14.58 -6.86 8.09
C ASN A 210 -13.80 -6.95 9.41
N PRO A 211 -13.28 -5.82 9.93
CA PRO A 211 -12.49 -5.82 11.16
C PRO A 211 -13.26 -6.34 12.38
N GLU A 212 -14.58 -6.14 12.45
CA GLU A 212 -15.39 -6.63 13.57
C GLU A 212 -15.47 -8.16 13.58
N GLU A 213 -15.76 -8.75 12.42
CA GLU A 213 -15.76 -10.20 12.24
C GLU A 213 -14.36 -10.80 12.43
N ALA A 214 -13.32 -10.12 11.96
CA ALA A 214 -11.96 -10.57 12.13
C ALA A 214 -11.50 -10.53 13.60
N MET A 215 -11.97 -9.58 14.39
CA MET A 215 -11.78 -9.58 15.84
C MET A 215 -12.45 -10.81 16.48
N GLN A 216 -13.66 -11.18 16.04
CA GLN A 216 -14.32 -12.41 16.50
C GLN A 216 -13.51 -13.65 16.11
N MET A 217 -12.99 -13.71 14.87
CA MET A 217 -12.13 -14.80 14.39
C MET A 217 -10.83 -14.90 15.19
N VAL A 218 -10.20 -13.77 15.57
CA VAL A 218 -9.03 -13.76 16.45
C VAL A 218 -9.37 -14.38 17.80
N ASN A 219 -10.52 -14.04 18.38
CA ASN A 219 -10.95 -14.60 19.67
C ASN A 219 -11.32 -16.08 19.60
N GLU A 220 -11.95 -16.51 18.50
CA GLU A 220 -12.23 -17.92 18.24
C GLU A 220 -10.94 -18.71 18.06
N ALA A 221 -10.01 -18.21 17.24
CA ALA A 221 -8.69 -18.79 17.08
C ALA A 221 -7.92 -18.88 18.41
N LYS A 222 -7.99 -17.86 19.29
CA LYS A 222 -7.40 -17.95 20.64
C LYS A 222 -7.97 -19.12 21.43
N LYS A 223 -9.30 -19.31 21.44
CA LYS A 223 -9.94 -20.43 22.13
C LYS A 223 -9.56 -21.79 21.54
N MET A 224 -9.55 -21.89 20.20
CA MET A 224 -9.11 -23.10 19.50
C MET A 224 -7.69 -23.52 19.89
N LEU A 225 -6.83 -22.53 20.18
CA LEU A 225 -5.41 -22.71 20.48
C LEU A 225 -5.09 -22.73 21.98
N GLY A 226 -6.08 -22.52 22.86
CA GLY A 226 -5.84 -22.38 24.31
C GLY A 226 -4.97 -21.18 24.68
N LEU A 227 -5.11 -20.07 23.94
CA LEU A 227 -4.35 -18.83 24.08
C LEU A 227 -5.19 -17.68 24.68
N ASP A 228 -6.22 -18.00 25.45
CA ASP A 228 -7.16 -17.09 26.10
C ASP A 228 -6.66 -16.56 27.46
N ASP A 229 -5.34 -16.56 27.68
CA ASP A 229 -4.71 -16.06 28.91
C ASP A 229 -4.78 -14.53 29.04
N GLU A 230 -5.41 -14.06 30.13
CA GLU A 230 -5.65 -12.64 30.46
C GLU A 230 -4.39 -11.87 30.92
N SER A 231 -3.24 -12.52 31.07
CA SER A 231 -2.01 -11.91 31.63
C SER A 231 -1.15 -11.12 30.64
N ASN A 232 -1.61 -10.88 29.41
CA ASN A 232 -0.83 -10.24 28.36
C ASN A 232 -1.09 -8.72 28.26
N ASP A 233 -0.08 -7.90 28.55
CA ASP A 233 -0.14 -6.43 28.56
C ASP A 233 -0.25 -5.77 27.17
N HIS A 234 -0.19 -6.56 26.08
CA HIS A 234 -0.51 -6.10 24.73
C HIS A 234 -2.01 -5.82 24.51
N TRP A 235 -2.85 -6.14 25.50
CA TRP A 235 -4.30 -6.03 25.40
C TRP A 235 -4.87 -5.16 26.52
N HIS A 236 -5.75 -4.24 26.13
CA HIS A 236 -6.70 -3.65 27.05
C HIS A 236 -7.97 -4.52 27.04
N PRO A 237 -8.67 -4.73 28.17
CA PRO A 237 -9.85 -5.60 28.24
C PRO A 237 -11.10 -5.08 27.48
N SER A 238 -10.96 -4.06 26.62
CA SER A 238 -12.10 -3.45 25.92
C SER A 238 -12.16 -3.94 24.48
N SER A 239 -13.33 -4.40 24.02
CA SER A 239 -13.55 -4.76 22.61
C SER A 239 -13.37 -3.59 21.65
N GLU A 240 -13.63 -2.35 22.11
CA GLU A 240 -13.38 -1.14 21.32
C GLU A 240 -11.88 -0.93 21.08
N PHE A 241 -11.04 -1.23 22.09
CA PHE A 241 -9.59 -1.18 21.97
C PHE A 241 -9.09 -2.18 20.94
N ASP A 242 -9.54 -3.42 21.05
CA ASP A 242 -9.15 -4.51 20.15
C ASP A 242 -9.47 -4.18 18.69
N LEU A 243 -10.62 -3.56 18.46
CA LEU A 243 -11.06 -3.13 17.14
C LEU A 243 -10.21 -1.97 16.59
N GLU A 244 -9.86 -0.98 17.40
CA GLU A 244 -8.96 0.12 17.00
C GLU A 244 -7.57 -0.40 16.63
N MET A 245 -7.07 -1.35 17.40
CA MET A 245 -5.77 -1.98 17.21
C MET A 245 -5.74 -2.81 15.93
N LEU A 246 -6.81 -3.57 15.68
CA LEU A 246 -6.97 -4.33 14.45
C LEU A 246 -7.05 -3.39 13.24
N LYS A 247 -7.85 -2.32 13.31
CA LYS A 247 -7.90 -1.29 12.25
C LYS A 247 -6.54 -0.67 11.97
N SER A 248 -5.77 -0.39 13.03
CA SER A 248 -4.40 0.10 12.90
C SER A 248 -3.52 -0.91 12.18
N CYS A 249 -3.59 -2.20 12.56
CA CYS A 249 -2.88 -3.28 11.88
C CYS A 249 -3.30 -3.38 10.41
N ASP A 250 -4.60 -3.32 10.11
CA ASP A 250 -5.14 -3.36 8.76
C ASP A 250 -4.60 -2.21 7.90
N ASP A 251 -4.51 -0.98 8.43
CA ASP A 251 -3.91 0.14 7.70
C ASP A 251 -2.43 -0.10 7.37
N PHE A 252 -1.67 -0.76 8.26
CA PHE A 252 -0.30 -1.19 7.94
C PHE A 252 -0.26 -2.28 6.87
N VAL A 253 -1.19 -3.23 6.90
CA VAL A 253 -1.29 -4.28 5.90
C VAL A 253 -1.74 -3.70 4.55
N LYS A 254 -2.68 -2.77 4.52
CA LYS A 254 -3.11 -2.04 3.31
C LYS A 254 -1.96 -1.27 2.68
N GLY A 255 -1.16 -0.57 3.49
CA GLY A 255 0.09 0.06 3.02
C GLY A 255 1.13 -0.93 2.45
N THR A 256 0.99 -2.22 2.78
CA THR A 256 1.79 -3.33 2.23
C THR A 256 1.16 -3.92 0.96
N TYR A 257 -0.17 -4.00 0.88
CA TYR A 257 -0.92 -4.36 -0.34
C TYR A 257 -0.77 -3.32 -1.46
N GLU A 258 -0.51 -2.07 -1.07
CA GLU A 258 -0.41 -0.93 -1.94
C GLU A 258 0.52 -1.16 -3.16
N GLY A 259 1.69 -1.77 -3.04
CA GLY A 259 2.50 -2.13 -4.21
C GLY A 259 2.87 -3.60 -4.11
N ASP A 260 2.25 -4.50 -4.87
CA ASP A 260 2.56 -5.93 -4.76
C ASP A 260 1.42 -6.85 -5.23
N ARG A 261 0.16 -6.57 -4.81
CA ARG A 261 -0.87 -7.60 -4.56
C ARG A 261 -0.28 -8.74 -3.71
N TYR A 262 -0.93 -9.05 -2.58
CA TYR A 262 -0.46 -10.04 -1.59
C TYR A 262 0.69 -9.58 -0.68
N GLY A 263 0.86 -8.29 -0.44
CA GLY A 263 1.79 -7.83 0.60
C GLY A 263 3.23 -8.33 0.45
N VAL A 264 3.72 -8.41 -0.78
CA VAL A 264 5.03 -8.99 -1.04
C VAL A 264 6.14 -8.07 -0.56
N ILE A 265 7.19 -8.68 -0.03
CA ILE A 265 8.40 -8.01 0.43
C ILE A 265 9.17 -7.43 -0.75
N ASN A 266 9.62 -6.18 -0.59
CA ASN A 266 10.78 -5.69 -1.31
C ASN A 266 12.04 -6.44 -0.82
N ALA A 267 12.40 -7.53 -1.52
CA ALA A 267 13.51 -8.39 -1.13
C ALA A 267 14.81 -7.59 -0.93
N ASP A 268 15.02 -6.53 -1.70
CA ASP A 268 16.22 -5.69 -1.57
C ASP A 268 16.25 -4.97 -0.22
N ARG A 269 15.11 -4.45 0.27
CA ARG A 269 15.01 -3.83 1.60
C ARG A 269 15.29 -4.81 2.74
N TRP A 270 14.83 -6.06 2.63
CA TRP A 270 15.18 -7.13 3.58
C TRP A 270 16.69 -7.40 3.60
N ASN A 271 17.32 -7.46 2.42
CA ASN A 271 18.75 -7.70 2.31
C ASN A 271 19.61 -6.52 2.80
N GLU A 272 19.15 -5.27 2.59
CA GLU A 272 19.77 -4.09 3.20
C GLU A 272 19.74 -4.16 4.73
N ALA A 273 18.59 -4.53 5.32
CA ALA A 273 18.45 -4.70 6.76
C ALA A 273 19.38 -5.77 7.32
N ASN A 274 19.49 -6.92 6.66
CA ASN A 274 20.43 -7.97 7.06
C ASN A 274 21.88 -7.49 6.98
N THR A 275 22.23 -6.76 5.92
CA THR A 275 23.57 -6.20 5.75
C THR A 275 23.90 -5.26 6.90
N TRP A 276 22.97 -4.40 7.30
CA TRP A 276 23.13 -3.50 8.44
C TRP A 276 23.23 -4.26 9.77
N LEU A 277 22.27 -5.15 10.05
CA LEU A 277 22.23 -5.99 11.27
C LEU A 277 23.52 -6.80 11.45
N MET A 278 24.11 -7.27 10.37
CA MET A 278 25.32 -8.11 10.41
C MET A 278 26.60 -7.33 10.10
N LYS A 279 26.54 -5.98 10.06
CA LYS A 279 27.68 -5.09 9.79
C LYS A 279 28.47 -5.46 8.53
N GLY A 280 27.76 -5.78 7.45
CA GLY A 280 28.33 -6.13 6.14
C GLY A 280 28.91 -7.54 6.03
N LYS A 281 28.77 -8.39 7.05
CA LYS A 281 29.27 -9.78 7.05
C LYS A 281 28.33 -10.80 6.40
N VAL A 282 27.42 -10.33 5.56
CA VAL A 282 26.37 -11.14 4.92
C VAL A 282 26.98 -11.88 3.72
N SER A 283 26.98 -13.22 3.75
CA SER A 283 27.24 -14.02 2.55
C SER A 283 26.20 -13.72 1.47
N LYS A 284 26.53 -13.93 0.19
CA LYS A 284 25.52 -13.92 -0.89
C LYS A 284 24.41 -14.95 -0.64
N ASP A 285 24.73 -16.01 0.09
CA ASP A 285 23.80 -17.07 0.48
C ASP A 285 23.16 -16.80 1.86
N PHE A 286 23.60 -15.75 2.57
CA PHE A 286 22.99 -15.31 3.82
C PHE A 286 21.83 -14.38 3.48
N GLY A 287 20.71 -15.00 3.22
CA GLY A 287 19.50 -14.38 2.74
C GLY A 287 18.58 -15.51 2.38
N PHE A 288 17.33 -15.38 2.76
CA PHE A 288 16.36 -16.41 2.48
C PHE A 288 16.15 -16.57 0.98
N ASP A 289 15.81 -17.79 0.57
CA ASP A 289 15.58 -18.10 -0.84
C ASP A 289 14.53 -17.15 -1.41
N ARG A 290 15.00 -16.28 -2.32
CA ARG A 290 14.15 -15.29 -2.95
C ARG A 290 13.15 -15.99 -3.89
N GLU A 291 13.38 -17.22 -4.34
CA GLU A 291 12.57 -17.89 -5.35
C GLU A 291 11.32 -18.61 -4.82
N VAL A 292 11.21 -18.81 -3.50
CA VAL A 292 10.09 -19.52 -2.86
C VAL A 292 8.75 -18.89 -3.23
N TRP A 293 8.67 -17.56 -3.11
CA TRP A 293 7.56 -16.74 -3.56
C TRP A 293 8.05 -15.30 -3.80
N GLN A 294 7.71 -14.74 -4.96
CA GLN A 294 8.01 -13.36 -5.34
C GLN A 294 6.75 -12.74 -5.93
N PRO A 295 6.61 -11.41 -5.89
CA PRO A 295 5.61 -10.80 -6.74
C PRO A 295 6.01 -11.11 -8.19
N PRO A 296 5.04 -11.26 -9.11
CA PRO A 296 5.37 -11.48 -10.52
C PRO A 296 6.38 -10.41 -10.99
N LYS A 297 7.54 -10.86 -11.47
CA LYS A 297 8.67 -9.98 -11.88
C LYS A 297 8.29 -9.01 -13.01
N ASN A 298 7.17 -9.28 -13.66
CA ASN A 298 6.60 -8.52 -14.75
C ASN A 298 5.51 -7.53 -14.30
N LEU A 299 5.38 -7.23 -13.00
CA LEU A 299 4.46 -6.19 -12.52
C LEU A 299 4.97 -4.77 -12.78
N LEU A 300 4.04 -3.85 -13.00
CA LEU A 300 4.24 -2.40 -13.09
C LEU A 300 3.57 -1.72 -11.87
N PRO A 301 4.13 -1.81 -10.65
CA PRO A 301 3.54 -1.19 -9.47
C PRO A 301 3.68 0.34 -9.50
N GLY A 302 2.61 1.05 -9.13
CA GLY A 302 2.54 2.51 -9.14
C GLY A 302 2.74 3.18 -7.78
N ASN A 303 2.69 2.45 -6.67
CA ASN A 303 2.58 3.09 -5.36
C ASN A 303 3.85 3.79 -4.89
N ASN A 304 5.02 3.22 -5.17
CA ASN A 304 6.28 3.90 -4.86
C ASN A 304 6.43 5.16 -5.70
N LEU A 305 6.07 5.09 -6.99
CA LEU A 305 6.07 6.26 -7.87
C LEU A 305 5.07 7.33 -7.39
N ALA A 306 3.89 6.93 -6.91
CA ALA A 306 2.89 7.84 -6.35
C ALA A 306 3.43 8.60 -5.13
N ARG A 307 4.15 7.92 -4.23
CA ARG A 307 4.81 8.55 -3.08
C ARG A 307 5.85 9.57 -3.53
N THR A 308 6.73 9.20 -4.47
CA THR A 308 7.75 10.11 -5.01
C THR A 308 7.12 11.35 -5.64
N ILE A 309 6.09 11.20 -6.47
CA ILE A 309 5.41 12.33 -7.12
C ILE A 309 4.73 13.23 -6.08
N LEU A 310 4.10 12.64 -5.05
CA LEU A 310 3.46 13.41 -4.00
C LEU A 310 4.48 14.16 -3.14
N ASP A 311 5.60 13.54 -2.79
CA ASP A 311 6.69 14.18 -2.05
C ASP A 311 7.28 15.36 -2.83
N ASP A 312 7.47 15.21 -4.14
CA ASP A 312 7.90 16.32 -5.01
C ASP A 312 6.88 17.47 -5.02
N ALA A 313 5.59 17.15 -5.14
CA ALA A 313 4.51 18.13 -5.11
C ALA A 313 4.45 18.87 -3.76
N LYS A 314 4.58 18.14 -2.65
CA LYS A 314 4.64 18.68 -1.28
C LYS A 314 5.83 19.61 -1.09
N ASN A 315 7.01 19.22 -1.56
CA ASN A 315 8.21 20.05 -1.47
C ASN A 315 8.02 21.36 -2.26
N SER A 316 7.45 21.27 -3.47
CA SER A 316 7.12 22.44 -4.28
C SER A 316 6.10 23.36 -3.61
N ALA A 317 5.05 22.80 -3.00
CA ALA A 317 4.02 23.56 -2.29
C ALA A 317 4.58 24.25 -1.04
N THR A 318 5.42 23.55 -0.28
CA THR A 318 6.11 24.10 0.91
C THR A 318 6.98 25.30 0.52
N PHE A 319 7.76 25.17 -0.56
CA PHE A 319 8.61 26.26 -1.04
C PHE A 319 7.80 27.44 -1.58
N PHE A 320 6.66 27.17 -2.24
CA PHE A 320 5.73 28.20 -2.68
C PHE A 320 5.17 29.00 -1.50
N GLU A 321 4.70 28.31 -0.45
CA GLU A 321 4.18 28.93 0.77
C GLU A 321 5.22 29.82 1.45
N GLN A 322 6.46 29.36 1.55
CA GLN A 322 7.57 30.16 2.10
C GLN A 322 7.86 31.42 1.27
N THR A 323 7.65 31.36 -0.05
CA THR A 323 7.97 32.46 -0.97
C THR A 323 6.85 33.50 -1.02
N TYR A 324 5.60 33.07 -1.04
CA TYR A 324 4.44 33.94 -1.31
C TYR A 324 3.48 34.09 -0.13
N GLY A 325 3.70 33.40 0.99
CA GLY A 325 2.90 33.52 2.22
C GLY A 325 1.49 32.92 2.13
N ARG A 326 1.22 32.10 1.11
CA ARG A 326 -0.03 31.34 0.95
C ARG A 326 0.26 29.97 0.33
N LYS A 327 -0.61 28.99 0.55
CA LYS A 327 -0.48 27.66 -0.09
C LYS A 327 -1.03 27.68 -1.52
N PRO A 328 -0.60 26.73 -2.37
CA PRO A 328 -1.31 26.42 -3.60
C PRO A 328 -2.74 25.97 -3.31
N SER A 329 -3.70 26.43 -4.11
CA SER A 329 -5.13 26.24 -3.88
C SER A 329 -5.81 25.47 -5.02
N LEU A 330 -6.69 24.53 -4.67
CA LEU A 330 -7.44 23.69 -5.60
C LEU A 330 -8.93 23.73 -5.28
N ALA A 331 -9.77 24.01 -6.27
CA ALA A 331 -11.20 23.79 -6.19
C ALA A 331 -11.59 22.50 -6.91
N VAL A 332 -12.37 21.64 -6.24
CA VAL A 332 -12.91 20.39 -6.79
C VAL A 332 -14.42 20.51 -6.84
N ILE A 333 -15.00 20.54 -8.03
CA ILE A 333 -16.43 20.70 -8.24
C ILE A 333 -17.07 19.37 -8.62
N THR A 334 -18.10 18.97 -7.88
CA THR A 334 -18.93 17.78 -8.13
C THR A 334 -20.37 18.21 -8.34
N VAL A 335 -21.07 17.62 -9.32
CA VAL A 335 -22.50 17.90 -9.56
C VAL A 335 -23.31 16.62 -9.50
N GLY A 336 -24.22 16.57 -8.54
CA GLY A 336 -25.09 15.44 -8.27
C GLY A 336 -24.40 14.27 -7.59
N ASP A 337 -25.17 13.20 -7.44
CA ASP A 337 -24.69 11.96 -6.88
C ASP A 337 -23.95 11.20 -7.97
N LEU A 338 -22.62 11.21 -7.90
CA LEU A 338 -21.79 10.51 -8.86
C LEU A 338 -21.99 9.01 -8.63
N LYS A 339 -23.00 8.38 -9.24
CA LYS A 339 -23.28 6.93 -9.10
C LYS A 339 -22.09 6.01 -9.41
N ARG A 340 -21.03 6.51 -10.05
CA ARG A 340 -19.72 5.83 -10.21
C ARG A 340 -18.89 5.72 -8.91
N TYR A 341 -19.25 6.48 -7.90
CA TYR A 341 -18.67 6.51 -6.55
C TYR A 341 -19.62 5.89 -5.54
N GLN A 342 -20.63 5.13 -5.98
CA GLN A 342 -21.21 4.11 -5.11
C GLN A 342 -20.07 3.30 -4.50
N HIS A 343 -20.14 3.11 -3.18
CA HIS A 343 -19.08 2.51 -2.38
C HIS A 343 -17.80 3.36 -2.31
N GLY A 344 -17.87 4.67 -2.48
CA GLY A 344 -16.73 5.59 -2.36
C GLY A 344 -16.00 5.44 -1.02
N GLU A 345 -16.74 5.33 0.08
CA GLU A 345 -16.19 4.99 1.40
C GLU A 345 -15.53 3.62 1.42
N ARG A 346 -16.10 2.62 0.75
CA ARG A 346 -15.51 1.28 0.68
C ARG A 346 -14.24 1.26 -0.17
N ARG A 347 -14.22 2.01 -1.27
CA ARG A 347 -13.01 2.24 -2.08
C ARG A 347 -11.94 2.93 -1.24
N LEU A 348 -12.28 3.99 -0.51
CA LEU A 348 -11.39 4.66 0.45
C LEU A 348 -10.78 3.67 1.46
N GLN A 349 -11.59 2.73 1.98
CA GLN A 349 -11.14 1.67 2.90
C GLN A 349 -10.23 0.63 2.24
N ILE A 350 -10.45 0.28 0.96
CA ILE A 350 -9.56 -0.62 0.19
C ILE A 350 -8.16 0.00 0.03
N TYR A 351 -8.07 1.33 -0.04
CA TYR A 351 -6.82 2.06 -0.17
C TYR A 351 -6.24 2.61 1.16
N SER A 352 -6.79 2.28 2.35
CA SER A 352 -6.54 3.11 3.54
C SER A 352 -5.18 2.96 4.23
N ASN A 353 -4.46 4.08 4.33
CA ASN A 353 -4.44 4.96 5.52
C ASN A 353 -5.10 6.29 5.12
N THR A 354 -6.03 6.83 5.92
CA THR A 354 -6.83 8.04 5.60
C THR A 354 -6.00 9.29 5.33
N SER A 355 -4.76 9.36 5.84
CA SER A 355 -3.82 10.46 5.57
C SER A 355 -3.14 10.40 4.19
N SER A 356 -3.23 9.26 3.50
CA SER A 356 -2.62 8.99 2.18
C SER A 356 -3.64 8.50 1.16
N SER A 357 -4.93 8.57 1.50
CA SER A 357 -5.98 8.04 0.64
C SER A 357 -6.24 8.99 -0.52
N TRP A 358 -5.81 8.57 -1.70
CA TRP A 358 -5.90 9.28 -2.98
C TRP A 358 -7.33 9.69 -3.39
N PHE A 359 -8.35 9.21 -2.68
CA PHE A 359 -9.75 9.50 -2.92
C PHE A 359 -10.25 10.72 -2.14
N SER A 360 -9.63 11.09 -1.01
CA SER A 360 -9.95 12.34 -0.31
C SER A 360 -8.93 13.41 -0.67
N LYS A 361 -9.31 14.30 -1.59
CA LYS A 361 -8.44 15.39 -2.04
C LYS A 361 -8.25 16.44 -0.94
N THR A 362 -9.29 16.71 -0.15
CA THR A 362 -9.19 17.64 0.98
C THR A 362 -8.17 17.17 2.03
N SER A 363 -8.30 15.94 2.53
CA SER A 363 -7.38 15.43 3.57
C SER A 363 -5.96 15.25 3.02
N THR A 364 -5.82 14.73 1.80
CA THR A 364 -4.51 14.58 1.16
C THR A 364 -3.85 15.94 0.91
N GLY A 365 -4.59 16.93 0.41
CA GLY A 365 -4.08 18.27 0.16
C GLY A 365 -3.60 18.93 1.44
N ALA A 366 -4.43 18.93 2.49
CA ALA A 366 -4.09 19.52 3.80
C ALA A 366 -2.82 18.91 4.39
N ALA A 367 -2.66 17.58 4.32
CA ALA A 367 -1.47 16.87 4.81
C ALA A 367 -0.19 17.19 4.01
N ASN A 368 -0.32 17.70 2.78
CA ASN A 368 0.79 17.94 1.86
C ASN A 368 1.00 19.42 1.50
N GLY A 369 0.37 20.35 2.24
CA GLY A 369 0.61 21.79 2.08
C GLY A 369 -0.22 22.46 0.99
N PHE A 370 -1.38 21.89 0.64
CA PHE A 370 -2.34 22.46 -0.30
C PHE A 370 -3.63 22.85 0.41
N ASP A 371 -4.24 23.95 -0.03
CA ASP A 371 -5.59 24.32 0.37
C ASP A 371 -6.57 23.76 -0.68
N VAL A 372 -7.52 22.95 -0.26
CA VAL A 372 -8.47 22.29 -1.16
C VAL A 372 -9.90 22.61 -0.73
N GLU A 373 -10.68 23.12 -1.66
CA GLU A 373 -12.11 23.40 -1.50
C GLU A 373 -12.92 22.39 -2.32
N GLU A 374 -13.78 21.62 -1.65
CA GLU A 374 -14.72 20.71 -2.33
C GLU A 374 -16.11 21.36 -2.42
N ILE A 375 -16.59 21.55 -3.65
CA ILE A 375 -17.88 22.18 -3.96
C ILE A 375 -18.80 21.10 -4.50
N ASN A 376 -19.72 20.64 -3.66
CA ASN A 376 -20.71 19.62 -4.01
C ASN A 376 -22.05 20.28 -4.33
N LEU A 377 -22.44 20.23 -5.60
CA LEU A 377 -23.68 20.80 -6.12
C LEU A 377 -24.74 19.70 -6.30
N ASP A 378 -26.01 20.08 -6.23
CA ASP A 378 -27.13 19.14 -6.38
C ASP A 378 -27.22 18.59 -7.81
N SER A 379 -27.80 17.39 -7.96
CA SER A 379 -28.02 16.79 -9.28
C SER A 379 -28.92 17.64 -10.20
N SER A 380 -29.75 18.52 -9.63
CA SER A 380 -30.61 19.45 -10.36
C SER A 380 -29.93 20.74 -10.80
N THR A 381 -28.66 20.97 -10.42
CA THR A 381 -27.90 22.16 -10.80
C THR A 381 -27.89 22.35 -12.32
N THR A 382 -28.25 23.55 -12.74
CA THR A 382 -28.32 23.94 -14.14
C THR A 382 -26.95 24.34 -14.69
N THR A 383 -26.83 24.39 -16.02
CA THR A 383 -25.62 24.88 -16.69
C THR A 383 -25.22 26.28 -16.22
N ASP A 384 -26.17 27.21 -16.10
CA ASP A 384 -25.86 28.60 -15.72
C ASP A 384 -25.46 28.74 -14.25
N GLU A 385 -26.03 27.94 -13.35
CA GLU A 385 -25.60 27.88 -11.95
C GLU A 385 -24.18 27.33 -11.83
N LEU A 386 -23.85 26.25 -12.55
CA LEU A 386 -22.50 25.68 -12.55
C LEU A 386 -21.47 26.66 -13.13
N LEU A 387 -21.80 27.34 -14.22
CA LEU A 387 -20.95 28.41 -14.78
C LEU A 387 -20.72 29.53 -13.75
N SER A 388 -21.76 29.92 -13.02
CA SER A 388 -21.64 30.95 -11.98
C SER A 388 -20.68 30.52 -10.87
N GLN A 389 -20.68 29.24 -10.49
CA GLN A 389 -19.70 28.67 -9.55
C GLN A 389 -18.27 28.72 -10.12
N ILE A 390 -18.07 28.28 -11.36
CA ILE A 390 -16.75 28.32 -12.01
C ILE A 390 -16.21 29.75 -12.07
N TYR A 391 -17.04 30.73 -12.43
CA TYR A 391 -16.63 32.14 -12.49
C TYR A 391 -16.38 32.80 -11.14
N ALA A 392 -16.86 32.21 -10.04
CA ALA A 392 -16.55 32.66 -8.69
C ALA A 392 -15.15 32.24 -8.24
N LEU A 393 -14.58 31.19 -8.84
CA LEU A 393 -13.27 30.62 -8.51
C LEU A 393 -12.11 31.38 -9.18
N ARG A 394 -12.11 32.71 -9.05
CA ARG A 394 -11.10 33.57 -9.67
C ARG A 394 -9.76 33.57 -8.93
N ASP A 395 -9.77 33.26 -7.64
CA ASP A 395 -8.58 33.37 -6.79
C ASP A 395 -7.93 32.01 -6.49
N VAL A 396 -8.48 30.91 -7.03
CA VAL A 396 -7.87 29.57 -6.92
C VAL A 396 -6.84 29.33 -8.02
N ASP A 397 -5.81 28.54 -7.70
CA ASP A 397 -4.74 28.20 -8.63
C ASP A 397 -5.15 27.08 -9.61
N GLY A 398 -5.97 26.14 -9.16
CA GLY A 398 -6.44 25.01 -9.98
C GLY A 398 -7.91 24.72 -9.80
N ILE A 399 -8.56 24.27 -10.88
CA ILE A 399 -9.95 23.79 -10.89
C ILE A 399 -9.97 22.37 -11.45
N GLN A 400 -10.61 21.46 -10.72
CA GLN A 400 -11.01 20.15 -11.22
C GLN A 400 -12.53 20.04 -11.22
N LEU A 401 -13.11 19.82 -12.39
CA LEU A 401 -14.54 19.54 -12.55
C LEU A 401 -14.76 18.05 -12.77
N MET A 402 -15.38 17.40 -11.79
CA MET A 402 -15.54 15.95 -11.75
C MET A 402 -16.45 15.45 -12.89
N TRP A 403 -16.00 14.39 -13.58
CA TRP A 403 -16.71 13.73 -14.67
C TRP A 403 -17.36 12.42 -14.19
N PRO A 404 -18.55 12.01 -14.72
CA PRO A 404 -19.39 12.72 -15.69
C PRO A 404 -20.29 13.77 -15.03
N LEU A 405 -20.68 14.78 -15.81
CA LEU A 405 -21.74 15.71 -15.44
C LEU A 405 -23.13 15.09 -15.73
N PRO A 406 -24.19 15.50 -15.02
CA PRO A 406 -25.57 15.17 -15.37
C PRO A 406 -25.92 15.52 -16.82
N ASP A 407 -26.76 14.70 -17.46
CA ASP A 407 -27.08 14.78 -18.89
C ASP A 407 -27.69 16.12 -19.34
N HIS A 408 -28.36 16.86 -18.44
CA HIS A 408 -28.96 18.16 -18.75
C HIS A 408 -27.95 19.32 -18.72
N ILE A 409 -26.71 19.08 -18.32
CA ILE A 409 -25.65 20.09 -18.31
C ILE A 409 -24.97 20.16 -19.68
N ASP A 410 -24.84 21.37 -20.22
CA ASP A 410 -24.03 21.63 -21.40
C ASP A 410 -22.55 21.51 -21.05
N THR A 411 -22.06 20.28 -21.16
CA THR A 411 -20.70 19.87 -20.85
C THR A 411 -19.67 20.70 -21.63
N ALA A 412 -19.92 20.97 -22.92
CA ALA A 412 -18.99 21.73 -23.75
C ALA A 412 -18.86 23.18 -23.26
N ARG A 413 -20.00 23.82 -22.97
CA ARG A 413 -20.03 25.20 -22.46
C ARG A 413 -19.35 25.34 -21.11
N VAL A 414 -19.54 24.37 -20.21
CA VAL A 414 -18.99 24.39 -18.86
C VAL A 414 -17.48 24.14 -18.85
N TYR A 415 -17.00 23.09 -19.52
CA TYR A 415 -15.56 22.82 -19.55
C TYR A 415 -14.78 23.94 -20.26
N SER A 416 -15.34 24.51 -21.34
CA SER A 416 -14.72 25.65 -22.03
C SER A 416 -14.64 26.94 -21.20
N ALA A 417 -15.39 27.02 -20.09
CA ALA A 417 -15.35 28.18 -19.19
C ALA A 417 -14.19 28.10 -18.17
N ILE A 418 -13.54 26.95 -18.04
CA ILE A 418 -12.37 26.79 -17.16
C ILE A 418 -11.16 27.43 -17.87
N ASP A 419 -10.51 28.36 -17.19
CA ASP A 419 -9.29 28.99 -17.70
C ASP A 419 -8.19 27.93 -17.88
N VAL A 420 -7.52 27.95 -19.03
CA VAL A 420 -6.41 27.03 -19.36
C VAL A 420 -5.26 27.12 -18.36
N ALA A 421 -5.05 28.29 -17.72
CA ALA A 421 -4.05 28.48 -16.68
C ALA A 421 -4.39 27.76 -15.36
N LYS A 422 -5.66 27.36 -15.19
CA LYS A 422 -6.20 26.70 -13.99
C LYS A 422 -6.69 25.27 -14.25
N ASP A 423 -6.63 24.80 -15.49
CA ASP A 423 -7.07 23.46 -15.90
C ASP A 423 -6.07 22.38 -15.48
N VAL A 424 -5.98 22.15 -14.17
CA VAL A 424 -5.05 21.19 -13.56
C VAL A 424 -5.44 19.73 -13.79
N ASP A 425 -6.66 19.48 -14.29
CA ASP A 425 -7.13 18.15 -14.71
C ASP A 425 -6.82 17.87 -16.20
N GLY A 426 -6.39 18.89 -16.95
CA GLY A 426 -5.85 18.77 -18.31
C GLY A 426 -6.90 18.54 -19.40
N ILE A 427 -8.13 19.02 -19.23
CA ILE A 427 -9.22 18.83 -20.20
C ILE A 427 -8.89 19.48 -21.56
N HIS A 428 -8.27 20.65 -21.55
CA HIS A 428 -7.88 21.41 -22.74
C HIS A 428 -6.56 20.93 -23.35
N TYR A 429 -5.87 19.97 -22.74
CA TYR A 429 -4.50 19.58 -23.08
C TYR A 429 -4.30 19.26 -24.56
N ILE A 430 -5.15 18.39 -25.14
CA ILE A 430 -5.03 17.98 -26.55
C ILE A 430 -5.08 19.21 -27.46
N GLY A 431 -6.10 20.07 -27.27
CA GLY A 431 -6.27 21.27 -28.08
C GLY A 431 -5.09 22.22 -27.97
N GLN A 432 -4.58 22.44 -26.76
CA GLN A 432 -3.42 23.29 -26.50
C GLN A 432 -2.13 22.73 -27.14
N MET A 433 -1.91 21.42 -27.04
CA MET A 433 -0.74 20.77 -27.65
C MET A 433 -0.77 20.85 -29.18
N GLU A 434 -1.91 20.62 -29.80
CA GLU A 434 -2.07 20.69 -31.27
C GLU A 434 -1.81 22.09 -31.84
N ILE A 435 -2.08 23.14 -31.06
CA ILE A 435 -1.76 24.53 -31.45
C ILE A 435 -0.35 24.98 -31.01
N GLY A 436 0.44 24.08 -30.43
CA GLY A 436 1.85 24.29 -30.08
C GLY A 436 2.11 24.83 -28.67
N ASN A 437 1.11 24.94 -27.80
CA ASN A 437 1.30 25.28 -26.39
C ASN A 437 1.76 24.05 -25.60
N LYS A 438 3.09 23.94 -25.42
CA LYS A 438 3.73 22.84 -24.70
C LYS A 438 3.67 22.96 -23.17
N ASP A 439 3.19 24.10 -22.66
CA ASP A 439 3.07 24.36 -21.22
C ASP A 439 1.72 23.93 -20.64
N ALA A 440 0.81 23.41 -21.47
CA ALA A 440 -0.48 22.90 -21.04
C ALA A 440 -0.34 21.77 -20.00
N TYR A 441 -1.17 21.82 -18.96
CA TYR A 441 -1.16 20.80 -17.92
C TYR A 441 -1.62 19.45 -18.50
N PRO A 442 -0.86 18.37 -18.28
CA PRO A 442 -1.20 17.08 -18.83
C PRO A 442 -2.37 16.47 -18.05
N PRO A 443 -3.27 15.71 -18.72
CA PRO A 443 -4.41 15.10 -18.06
C PRO A 443 -3.94 14.06 -17.05
N VAL A 444 -4.51 14.12 -15.85
CA VAL A 444 -3.98 13.46 -14.65
C VAL A 444 -3.76 11.96 -14.83
N THR A 445 -4.79 11.22 -15.22
CA THR A 445 -4.73 9.74 -15.35
C THR A 445 -3.89 9.29 -16.56
N PRO A 446 -4.02 9.88 -17.76
CA PRO A 446 -3.11 9.63 -18.88
C PRO A 446 -1.64 9.87 -18.54
N ALA A 447 -1.33 11.00 -17.89
CA ALA A 447 0.03 11.34 -17.49
C ALA A 447 0.59 10.36 -16.44
N ALA A 448 -0.26 9.92 -15.50
CA ALA A 448 0.09 8.87 -14.55
C ALA A 448 0.46 7.55 -15.24
N ALA A 449 -0.29 7.14 -16.26
CA ALA A 449 0.00 5.93 -17.03
C ALA A 449 1.34 6.03 -17.76
N LEU A 450 1.62 7.15 -18.41
CA LEU A 450 2.90 7.38 -19.05
C LEU A 450 4.06 7.43 -18.05
N ALA A 451 3.87 8.06 -16.88
CA ALA A 451 4.89 8.08 -15.83
C ALA A 451 5.19 6.67 -15.30
N LEU A 452 4.17 5.83 -15.12
CA LEU A 452 4.34 4.43 -14.74
C LEU A 452 5.10 3.65 -15.81
N MET A 453 4.74 3.85 -17.08
CA MET A 453 5.41 3.22 -18.21
C MET A 453 6.89 3.62 -18.27
N ASP A 454 7.20 4.91 -18.14
CA ASP A 454 8.56 5.42 -18.16
C ASP A 454 9.38 4.86 -16.99
N GLN A 455 8.81 4.84 -15.77
CA GLN A 455 9.46 4.29 -14.56
C GLN A 455 9.89 2.83 -14.72
N HIS A 456 9.13 2.05 -15.48
CA HIS A 456 9.34 0.61 -15.66
C HIS A 456 9.90 0.25 -17.05
N GLY A 457 10.31 1.23 -17.85
CA GLY A 457 10.91 1.03 -19.16
C GLY A 457 9.97 0.45 -20.21
N VAL A 458 8.67 0.75 -20.15
CA VAL A 458 7.69 0.42 -21.18
C VAL A 458 7.78 1.45 -22.30
N ASP A 459 8.66 1.17 -23.27
CA ASP A 459 8.81 2.02 -24.46
C ASP A 459 7.66 1.79 -25.46
N VAL A 460 7.09 2.87 -25.98
CA VAL A 460 6.04 2.87 -27.02
C VAL A 460 6.55 3.31 -28.39
N SER A 461 7.76 3.87 -28.47
CA SER A 461 8.26 4.45 -29.71
C SER A 461 8.40 3.38 -30.80
N GLY A 462 7.78 3.62 -31.97
CA GLY A 462 7.79 2.68 -33.09
C GLY A 462 6.98 1.40 -32.87
N LYS A 463 6.27 1.26 -31.74
CA LYS A 463 5.48 0.06 -31.41
C LYS A 463 4.01 0.22 -31.75
N ARG A 464 3.31 -0.90 -31.96
CA ARG A 464 1.86 -0.95 -32.10
C ARG A 464 1.22 -0.86 -30.73
N VAL A 465 0.50 0.23 -30.47
CA VAL A 465 -0.18 0.46 -29.20
C VAL A 465 -1.69 0.41 -29.41
N LEU A 466 -2.35 -0.49 -28.70
CA LEU A 466 -3.81 -0.56 -28.67
C LEU A 466 -4.33 0.16 -27.43
N VAL A 467 -5.11 1.22 -27.62
CA VAL A 467 -5.86 1.89 -26.55
C VAL A 467 -7.31 1.42 -26.63
N ILE A 468 -7.81 0.78 -25.58
CA ILE A 468 -9.19 0.30 -25.48
C ILE A 468 -9.96 1.27 -24.58
N GLY A 469 -10.83 2.06 -25.19
CA GLY A 469 -11.56 3.15 -24.56
C GLY A 469 -11.25 4.51 -25.22
N ARG A 470 -12.26 5.38 -25.28
CA ARG A 470 -12.20 6.69 -25.97
C ARG A 470 -12.82 7.83 -25.18
N SER A 471 -12.78 7.73 -23.85
CA SER A 471 -13.32 8.78 -22.99
C SER A 471 -12.54 10.08 -23.20
N PRO A 472 -13.19 11.25 -23.09
CA PRO A 472 -12.53 12.55 -23.29
C PRO A 472 -11.43 12.82 -22.26
N ILE A 473 -11.52 12.21 -21.07
CA ILE A 473 -10.61 12.45 -19.94
C ILE A 473 -9.49 11.41 -19.80
N VAL A 474 -9.63 10.22 -20.42
CA VAL A 474 -8.61 9.15 -20.30
C VAL A 474 -8.24 8.58 -21.66
N GLY A 475 -9.18 7.93 -22.37
CA GLY A 475 -8.86 7.15 -23.58
C GLY A 475 -8.36 8.00 -24.74
N SER A 476 -9.01 9.14 -25.01
CA SER A 476 -8.57 10.04 -26.09
C SER A 476 -7.24 10.72 -25.77
N PRO A 477 -7.02 11.28 -24.56
CA PRO A 477 -5.73 11.90 -24.26
C PRO A 477 -4.58 10.91 -24.13
N ILE A 478 -4.77 9.69 -23.60
CA ILE A 478 -3.68 8.71 -23.54
C ILE A 478 -3.24 8.27 -24.94
N ALA A 479 -4.20 8.09 -25.87
CA ALA A 479 -3.90 7.82 -27.27
C ALA A 479 -3.10 8.97 -27.91
N HIS A 480 -3.45 10.23 -27.62
CA HIS A 480 -2.70 11.40 -28.08
C HIS A 480 -1.28 11.44 -27.52
N MET A 481 -1.10 11.27 -26.21
CA MET A 481 0.22 11.33 -25.59
C MET A 481 1.14 10.17 -26.04
N VAL A 482 0.59 8.98 -26.28
CA VAL A 482 1.35 7.85 -26.86
C VAL A 482 1.77 8.15 -28.29
N ARG A 483 0.89 8.77 -29.11
CA ARG A 483 1.22 9.22 -30.46
C ARG A 483 2.39 10.22 -30.43
N GLU A 484 2.36 11.18 -29.51
CA GLU A 484 3.46 12.16 -29.35
C GLU A 484 4.79 11.49 -28.94
N LYS A 485 4.74 10.37 -28.20
CA LYS A 485 5.93 9.54 -27.91
C LYS A 485 6.38 8.64 -29.08
N GLY A 486 5.69 8.70 -30.23
CA GLY A 486 6.04 7.97 -31.44
C GLY A 486 5.44 6.57 -31.56
N GLY A 487 4.39 6.25 -30.78
CA GLY A 487 3.65 4.99 -30.92
C GLY A 487 2.70 4.98 -32.12
N ALA A 488 2.56 3.82 -32.76
CA ALA A 488 1.54 3.57 -33.79
C ALA A 488 0.22 3.17 -33.09
N VAL A 489 -0.66 4.15 -32.87
CA VAL A 489 -1.84 3.99 -32.01
C VAL A 489 -3.07 3.52 -32.78
N THR A 490 -3.71 2.45 -32.29
CA THR A 490 -5.07 2.03 -32.63
C THR A 490 -5.99 2.27 -31.45
N VAL A 491 -7.17 2.84 -31.67
CA VAL A 491 -8.18 3.06 -30.62
C VAL A 491 -9.37 2.13 -30.84
N ALA A 492 -9.61 1.22 -29.90
CA ALA A 492 -10.81 0.38 -29.86
C ALA A 492 -11.86 0.97 -28.92
N HIS A 493 -13.13 0.73 -29.23
CA HIS A 493 -14.27 1.21 -28.44
C HIS A 493 -15.48 0.28 -28.63
N SER A 494 -16.61 0.59 -27.99
CA SER A 494 -17.85 -0.22 -27.98
C SER A 494 -18.48 -0.53 -29.35
N GLY A 495 -17.93 -0.02 -30.45
CA GLY A 495 -18.38 -0.32 -31.81
C GLY A 495 -17.53 -1.41 -32.50
N VAL A 496 -16.43 -1.83 -31.88
CA VAL A 496 -15.58 -2.93 -32.34
C VAL A 496 -16.16 -4.23 -31.77
N ASN A 497 -16.37 -5.24 -32.62
CA ASN A 497 -16.86 -6.54 -32.16
C ASN A 497 -15.75 -7.33 -31.43
N GLU A 498 -16.13 -8.40 -30.71
CA GLU A 498 -15.20 -9.18 -29.88
C GLU A 498 -14.07 -9.84 -30.70
N ASP A 499 -14.37 -10.37 -31.89
CA ASP A 499 -13.38 -11.06 -32.73
C ASP A 499 -12.31 -10.10 -33.26
N ASP A 500 -12.72 -8.89 -33.67
CA ASP A 500 -11.81 -7.83 -34.07
C ASP A 500 -11.02 -7.31 -32.87
N LEU A 501 -11.66 -7.11 -31.71
CA LEU A 501 -10.98 -6.69 -30.48
C LEU A 501 -9.92 -7.70 -30.06
N LYS A 502 -10.23 -8.99 -30.09
CA LYS A 502 -9.30 -10.08 -29.81
C LYS A 502 -8.12 -10.07 -30.78
N THR A 503 -8.37 -9.84 -32.07
CA THR A 503 -7.32 -9.74 -33.08
C THR A 503 -6.39 -8.58 -32.78
N LEU A 504 -6.95 -7.39 -32.51
CA LEU A 504 -6.17 -6.20 -32.15
C LEU A 504 -5.34 -6.41 -30.88
N VAL A 505 -5.90 -7.06 -29.85
CA VAL A 505 -5.18 -7.37 -28.60
C VAL A 505 -4.01 -8.33 -28.86
N GLY A 506 -4.20 -9.34 -29.71
CA GLY A 506 -3.16 -10.30 -30.07
C GLY A 506 -2.04 -9.71 -30.95
N GLU A 507 -2.32 -8.61 -31.66
CA GLU A 507 -1.36 -7.89 -32.49
C GLU A 507 -0.66 -6.75 -31.76
N ALA A 508 -1.14 -6.28 -30.61
CA ALA A 508 -0.53 -5.14 -29.93
C ALA A 508 0.81 -5.51 -29.28
N ASP A 509 1.78 -4.59 -29.33
CA ASP A 509 3.01 -4.69 -28.54
C ASP A 509 2.79 -4.07 -27.13
N VAL A 510 1.88 -3.10 -27.04
CA VAL A 510 1.40 -2.50 -25.79
C VAL A 510 -0.13 -2.39 -25.82
N VAL A 511 -0.80 -2.88 -24.77
CA VAL A 511 -2.26 -2.76 -24.59
C VAL A 511 -2.53 -1.82 -23.42
N ILE A 512 -3.33 -0.78 -23.67
CA ILE A 512 -3.78 0.16 -22.65
C ILE A 512 -5.30 0.05 -22.53
N THR A 513 -5.82 -0.38 -21.37
CA THR A 513 -7.27 -0.53 -21.13
C THR A 513 -7.79 0.58 -20.24
N CYS A 514 -8.87 1.27 -20.63
CA CYS A 514 -9.43 2.40 -19.88
C CYS A 514 -10.96 2.48 -19.98
N VAL A 515 -11.62 1.32 -20.01
CA VAL A 515 -13.08 1.23 -20.22
C VAL A 515 -13.82 1.25 -18.88
N GLY A 516 -13.29 0.59 -17.86
CA GLY A 516 -13.99 0.38 -16.58
C GLY A 516 -15.07 -0.69 -16.70
N GLU A 517 -14.80 -1.75 -17.45
CA GLU A 517 -15.70 -2.88 -17.66
C GLU A 517 -14.95 -4.18 -17.36
N PRO A 518 -15.18 -4.79 -16.17
CA PRO A 518 -14.51 -6.02 -15.78
C PRO A 518 -14.63 -7.13 -16.81
N GLY A 519 -13.48 -7.69 -17.20
CA GLY A 519 -13.39 -8.85 -18.07
C GLY A 519 -13.71 -8.62 -19.55
N LEU A 520 -13.75 -7.36 -20.01
CA LEU A 520 -13.88 -7.03 -21.42
C LEU A 520 -12.76 -7.68 -22.27
N VAL A 521 -11.54 -7.75 -21.74
CA VAL A 521 -10.39 -8.37 -22.40
C VAL A 521 -10.05 -9.68 -21.70
N LYS A 522 -9.93 -10.78 -22.45
CA LYS A 522 -9.46 -12.05 -21.87
C LYS A 522 -7.94 -12.11 -21.91
N ALA A 523 -7.29 -12.50 -20.81
CA ALA A 523 -5.83 -12.52 -20.69
C ALA A 523 -5.16 -13.38 -21.77
N GLU A 524 -5.81 -14.48 -22.18
CA GLU A 524 -5.33 -15.39 -23.23
C GLU A 524 -5.22 -14.78 -24.64
N TRP A 525 -5.87 -13.62 -24.87
CA TRP A 525 -5.76 -12.87 -26.12
C TRP A 525 -4.40 -12.18 -26.23
N ILE A 526 -3.77 -11.86 -25.10
CA ILE A 526 -2.48 -11.18 -25.04
C ILE A 526 -1.37 -12.12 -25.53
N LYS A 527 -0.49 -11.62 -26.39
CA LYS A 527 0.65 -12.37 -26.95
C LYS A 527 1.98 -11.68 -26.64
N GLY A 528 2.31 -11.59 -25.35
CA GLY A 528 3.57 -10.97 -24.90
C GLY A 528 3.57 -9.44 -24.96
N ALA A 529 2.40 -8.80 -24.98
CA ALA A 529 2.30 -7.34 -24.91
C ALA A 529 2.62 -6.84 -23.49
N ASP A 530 3.08 -5.59 -23.36
CA ASP A 530 3.00 -4.86 -22.10
C ASP A 530 1.55 -4.37 -21.88
N VAL A 531 1.00 -4.56 -20.69
CA VAL A 531 -0.41 -4.24 -20.39
C VAL A 531 -0.51 -3.14 -19.33
N VAL A 532 -1.06 -1.99 -19.71
CA VAL A 532 -1.31 -0.86 -18.81
C VAL A 532 -2.81 -0.74 -18.59
N ASN A 533 -3.27 -1.31 -17.48
CA ASN A 533 -4.66 -1.26 -17.09
C ASN A 533 -4.94 0.02 -16.28
N VAL A 534 -5.68 0.93 -16.91
CA VAL A 534 -6.19 2.17 -16.31
C VAL A 534 -7.61 1.99 -15.76
N GLY A 535 -8.45 1.18 -16.40
CA GLY A 535 -9.83 0.94 -15.99
C GLY A 535 -9.94 0.22 -14.65
N THR A 536 -10.68 0.81 -13.69
CA THR A 536 -10.88 0.19 -12.38
C THR A 536 -12.36 0.24 -12.02
N THR A 537 -12.92 -0.93 -11.75
CA THR A 537 -14.33 -1.07 -11.40
C THR A 537 -14.45 -1.79 -10.08
N PHE A 538 -15.19 -1.18 -9.15
CA PHE A 538 -15.50 -1.82 -7.89
C PHE A 538 -16.61 -2.84 -8.10
N VAL A 539 -16.36 -4.08 -7.69
CA VAL A 539 -17.31 -5.19 -7.76
C VAL A 539 -17.71 -5.52 -6.33
N GLU A 540 -19.00 -5.34 -6.00
CA GLU A 540 -19.53 -5.47 -4.64
C GLU A 540 -19.37 -6.89 -4.09
N GLU A 541 -19.65 -7.91 -4.91
CA GLU A 541 -19.60 -9.32 -4.53
C GLU A 541 -18.18 -9.78 -4.19
N LEU A 542 -17.19 -9.15 -4.82
CA LEU A 542 -15.77 -9.41 -4.58
C LEU A 542 -15.17 -8.42 -3.58
N ASP A 543 -15.92 -7.35 -3.27
CA ASP A 543 -15.50 -6.23 -2.46
C ASP A 543 -14.06 -5.80 -2.79
N SER A 544 -13.84 -5.52 -4.08
CA SER A 544 -12.53 -5.28 -4.65
C SER A 544 -12.60 -4.47 -5.94
N LEU A 545 -11.47 -3.89 -6.31
CA LEU A 545 -11.29 -3.28 -7.62
C LEU A 545 -10.81 -4.33 -8.61
N VAL A 546 -11.55 -4.45 -9.70
CA VAL A 546 -11.31 -5.42 -10.76
C VAL A 546 -10.80 -4.70 -12.01
N SER A 547 -9.90 -5.39 -12.71
CA SER A 547 -9.29 -4.97 -13.97
C SER A 547 -10.27 -5.15 -15.13
N ASP A 548 -10.08 -4.36 -16.20
CA ASP A 548 -10.76 -4.58 -17.49
C ASP A 548 -10.33 -5.92 -18.15
N VAL A 549 -9.27 -6.57 -17.64
CA VAL A 549 -8.73 -7.83 -18.15
C VAL A 549 -9.09 -8.99 -17.20
N GLU A 550 -9.76 -10.00 -17.74
CA GLU A 550 -10.10 -11.24 -17.04
C GLU A 550 -8.99 -12.29 -17.19
N GLY A 551 -8.64 -12.94 -16.08
CA GLY A 551 -7.68 -14.05 -16.03
C GLY A 551 -6.28 -13.65 -15.59
N ASP A 552 -5.34 -14.59 -15.70
CA ASP A 552 -3.94 -14.40 -15.28
C ASP A 552 -3.15 -13.62 -16.34
N ILE A 553 -3.17 -12.29 -16.23
CA ILE A 553 -2.44 -11.38 -17.12
C ILE A 553 -0.93 -11.70 -17.10
N GLY A 554 -0.38 -12.02 -15.93
CA GLY A 554 1.05 -12.26 -15.74
C GLY A 554 1.57 -13.46 -16.53
N LYS A 555 0.70 -14.42 -16.85
CA LYS A 555 1.01 -15.57 -17.72
C LYS A 555 1.19 -15.21 -19.20
N TYR A 556 0.49 -14.19 -19.69
CA TYR A 556 0.42 -13.87 -21.12
C TYR A 556 1.11 -12.55 -21.50
N ALA A 557 1.23 -11.62 -20.55
CA ALA A 557 1.84 -10.31 -20.75
C ALA A 557 3.34 -10.30 -20.46
N SER A 558 4.09 -9.52 -21.23
CA SER A 558 5.51 -9.25 -20.95
C SER A 558 5.68 -8.48 -19.64
N ARG A 559 4.83 -7.45 -19.43
CA ARG A 559 4.65 -6.72 -18.19
C ARG A 559 3.19 -6.29 -18.01
N TYR A 560 2.73 -6.06 -16.78
CA TYR A 560 1.38 -5.58 -16.54
C TYR A 560 1.22 -4.73 -15.28
N SER A 561 0.38 -3.69 -15.34
CA SER A 561 0.03 -2.91 -14.14
C SER A 561 -1.07 -3.60 -13.33
N PRO A 562 -0.93 -3.75 -12.00
CA PRO A 562 -1.93 -4.40 -11.18
C PRO A 562 -3.15 -3.50 -10.91
N VAL A 563 -4.27 -4.11 -10.55
CA VAL A 563 -5.47 -3.42 -10.04
C VAL A 563 -5.89 -4.07 -8.73
N PRO A 564 -5.95 -3.36 -7.59
CA PRO A 564 -5.39 -2.02 -7.35
C PRO A 564 -3.84 -2.05 -7.39
N GLY A 565 -3.21 -0.88 -7.21
CA GLY A 565 -1.76 -0.75 -7.05
C GLY A 565 -0.98 -0.36 -8.32
N GLY A 566 -1.67 -0.25 -9.46
CA GLY A 566 -1.12 0.27 -10.71
C GLY A 566 -1.37 1.77 -10.87
N ILE A 567 -2.34 2.14 -11.71
CA ILE A 567 -2.60 3.53 -12.09
C ILE A 567 -3.35 4.33 -11.02
N GLY A 568 -4.33 3.72 -10.35
CA GLY A 568 -5.22 4.42 -9.41
C GLY A 568 -4.48 5.29 -8.38
N PRO A 569 -3.45 4.77 -7.69
CA PRO A 569 -2.65 5.51 -6.70
C PRO A 569 -1.91 6.75 -7.24
N LEU A 570 -1.70 6.84 -8.55
CA LEU A 570 -0.94 7.94 -9.18
C LEU A 570 -1.80 9.17 -9.51
N SER A 571 -3.13 9.06 -9.53
CA SER A 571 -4.00 10.15 -9.97
C SER A 571 -3.93 11.38 -9.06
N ALA A 572 -4.10 11.22 -7.74
CA ALA A 572 -4.02 12.36 -6.82
C ALA A 572 -2.63 13.03 -6.75
N PRO A 573 -1.49 12.30 -6.68
CA PRO A 573 -0.15 12.89 -6.79
C PRO A 573 0.01 13.75 -8.04
N MET A 574 -0.43 13.23 -9.18
CA MET A 574 -0.31 13.93 -10.47
C MET A 574 -1.17 15.20 -10.49
N LEU A 575 -2.37 15.17 -9.90
CA LEU A 575 -3.20 16.36 -9.72
C LEU A 575 -2.49 17.41 -8.85
N PHE A 576 -1.97 17.04 -7.68
CA PHE A 576 -1.26 17.99 -6.80
C PHE A 576 0.02 18.53 -7.43
N LYS A 577 0.72 17.72 -8.24
CA LYS A 577 1.84 18.18 -9.04
C LYS A 577 1.41 19.25 -10.05
N ASN A 578 0.29 19.06 -10.74
CA ASN A 578 -0.27 20.08 -11.65
C ASN A 578 -0.69 21.34 -10.89
N VAL A 579 -1.33 21.23 -9.72
CA VAL A 579 -1.72 22.37 -8.88
C VAL A 579 -0.51 23.17 -8.41
N ALA A 580 0.54 22.50 -7.94
CA ALA A 580 1.77 23.16 -7.52
C ALA A 580 2.40 23.93 -8.69
N LYS A 581 2.47 23.31 -9.88
CA LYS A 581 2.95 23.98 -11.09
C LYS A 581 2.07 25.20 -11.45
N ALA A 582 0.75 25.06 -11.39
CA ALA A 582 -0.18 26.13 -11.73
C ALA A 582 -0.04 27.35 -10.81
N ALA A 583 0.14 27.13 -9.51
CA ALA A 583 0.38 28.20 -8.56
C ALA A 583 1.68 28.97 -8.87
N TRP A 584 2.77 28.26 -9.20
CA TRP A 584 4.03 28.89 -9.61
C TRP A 584 3.91 29.68 -10.91
N ASP A 585 3.21 29.14 -11.91
CA ASP A 585 3.06 29.79 -13.21
C ASP A 585 2.22 31.06 -13.12
N GLN A 586 1.25 31.13 -12.21
CA GLN A 586 0.43 32.32 -11.96
C GLN A 586 1.18 33.44 -11.21
N MET A 587 2.37 33.18 -10.68
CA MET A 587 3.23 34.19 -10.05
C MET A 587 4.28 34.78 -11.00
N LYS A 588 4.40 34.25 -12.22
CA LYS A 588 5.27 34.77 -13.28
C LYS A 588 4.57 35.89 -14.04
#